data_AF-A0A1Q7F6C8-F1
#
_entry.id   AF-A0A1Q7F6C8-F1
#
_cell.length_a   1.000
_cell.length_b   1.000
_cell.length_c   1.000
_cell.angle_alpha   90.00
_cell.angle_beta   90.00
_cell.angle_gamma   90.00
#
_symmetry.space_group_name_H-M   'P 1'
#
loop_
_entity.id
_entity.type
_entity.pdbx_description
1 polymer ?
#
loop_
_entity_poly.entity_id
_entity_poly.type
_entity_poly.pdbx_seq_one_letter_code
_entity_poly.pdbx_strand_id
1 'polypeptide(L)'
;MIKEKIKVNNRNYNVTINEQTQMYAMRLRRLYQQSYSDVDSFDEVSSEISSTVSNLLKHAVSPEVKEDDMDGVIQQLLKMYEKAAKK
;
A
#
# COMPACT_ATOMS: atom_id res chain seq x y z
N MET A 1 -9.11 -7.61 -11.92
CA MET A 1 -9.47 -6.64 -10.85
C MET A 1 -10.11 -7.39 -9.69
N ILE A 2 -9.63 -7.18 -8.46
CA ILE A 2 -10.16 -7.76 -7.21
C ILE A 2 -10.86 -6.64 -6.44
N LYS A 3 -12.00 -6.92 -5.83
CA LYS A 3 -12.73 -6.00 -4.94
C LYS A 3 -13.06 -6.71 -3.64
N GLU A 4 -12.71 -6.12 -2.51
CA GLU A 4 -12.90 -6.74 -1.21
C GLU A 4 -13.16 -5.68 -0.15
N LYS A 5 -13.86 -6.07 0.94
CA LYS A 5 -14.08 -5.20 2.09
C LYS A 5 -13.14 -5.64 3.21
N ILE A 6 -12.40 -4.69 3.77
CA ILE A 6 -11.53 -4.92 4.93
C ILE A 6 -12.03 -4.11 6.12
N LYS A 7 -11.66 -4.55 7.32
CA LYS A 7 -11.94 -3.84 8.58
C LYS A 7 -10.63 -3.56 9.30
N VAL A 8 -10.36 -2.30 9.61
CA VAL A 8 -9.15 -1.82 10.32
C VAL A 8 -9.62 -0.87 11.43
N ASN A 9 -9.15 -1.06 12.66
CA ASN A 9 -9.56 -0.29 13.86
C ASN A 9 -11.07 0.02 13.93
N ASN A 10 -11.86 -1.03 13.70
CA ASN A 10 -13.33 -0.97 13.71
C ASN A 10 -14.00 -0.15 12.59
N ARG A 11 -13.24 0.33 11.59
CA ARG A 11 -13.73 1.01 10.39
C ARG A 11 -13.66 0.10 9.17
N ASN A 12 -14.64 0.22 8.27
CA ASN A 12 -14.72 -0.57 7.05
C ASN A 12 -14.18 0.21 5.86
N TYR A 13 -13.37 -0.45 5.03
CA TYR A 13 -12.81 0.09 3.81
C TYR A 13 -13.13 -0.83 2.64
N ASN A 14 -13.50 -0.24 1.51
CA ASN A 14 -13.59 -0.94 0.23
C ASN A 14 -12.22 -0.86 -0.45
N VAL A 15 -11.68 -2.01 -0.81
CA VAL A 15 -10.40 -2.13 -1.50
C VAL A 15 -10.64 -2.58 -2.94
N THR A 16 -9.97 -1.94 -3.89
CA THR A 16 -9.91 -2.34 -5.29
C THR A 16 -8.46 -2.57 -5.71
N ILE A 17 -8.15 -3.79 -6.14
CA ILE A 17 -6.85 -4.15 -6.73
C ILE A 17 -7.03 -4.31 -8.25
N ASN A 18 -6.52 -3.35 -9.00
CA ASN A 18 -6.37 -3.35 -10.45
C ASN A 18 -4.88 -3.21 -10.83
N GLU A 19 -4.58 -3.19 -12.13
CA GLU A 19 -3.20 -3.08 -12.64
C GLU A 19 -2.45 -1.88 -12.05
N GLN A 20 -3.07 -0.70 -12.02
CA GLN A 20 -2.47 0.52 -11.47
C GLN A 20 -2.10 0.35 -9.99
N THR A 21 -3.03 -0.13 -9.17
CA THR A 21 -2.79 -0.33 -7.72
C THR A 21 -1.80 -1.46 -7.44
N GLN A 22 -1.72 -2.48 -8.31
CA GLN A 22 -0.70 -3.52 -8.24
C GLN A 22 0.70 -2.94 -8.50
N MET A 23 0.82 -2.01 -9.45
CA MET A 23 2.10 -1.32 -9.71
C MET A 23 2.54 -0.51 -8.48
N TYR A 24 1.63 0.24 -7.83
CA TYR A 24 1.98 0.96 -6.61
C TYR A 24 2.35 0.02 -5.45
N ALA A 25 1.60 -1.07 -5.25
CA ALA A 25 1.91 -2.06 -4.22
C ALA A 25 3.27 -2.75 -4.44
N MET A 26 3.59 -3.09 -5.69
CA MET A 26 4.90 -3.64 -6.05
C MET A 26 6.02 -2.64 -5.79
N ARG A 27 5.85 -1.36 -6.18
CA ARG A 27 6.84 -0.31 -5.94
C ARG A 27 7.07 -0.11 -4.45
N LEU A 28 5.99 -0.02 -3.66
CA LEU A 28 6.08 0.15 -2.20
C LEU A 28 6.88 -0.98 -1.55
N ARG A 29 6.62 -2.24 -1.97
CA ARG A 29 7.38 -3.39 -1.47
C ARG A 29 8.88 -3.28 -1.77
N ARG A 30 9.26 -2.84 -2.97
CA ARG A 30 10.68 -2.65 -3.33
C ARG A 30 11.33 -1.55 -2.51
N LEU A 31 10.64 -0.43 -2.33
CA LEU A 31 11.13 0.70 -1.53
C LEU A 31 11.37 0.29 -0.08
N TYR A 32 10.45 -0.47 0.52
CA TYR A 32 10.66 -1.02 1.86
C TYR A 32 11.86 -1.95 1.93
N GLN A 33 12.18 -2.71 0.88
CA GLN A 33 13.38 -3.56 0.88
C GLN A 33 14.67 -2.74 0.75
N GLN A 34 14.64 -1.68 -0.06
CA GLN A 34 15.78 -0.79 -0.27
C GLN A 34 16.13 0.03 0.97
N SER A 35 15.13 0.53 1.72
CA SER A 35 15.36 1.33 2.93
C SER A 35 16.13 0.60 4.02
N TYR A 36 16.12 -0.75 4.04
CA TYR A 36 16.92 -1.53 4.99
C TYR A 36 18.38 -1.74 4.56
N SER A 37 18.71 -1.45 3.29
CA SER A 37 20.01 -1.83 2.70
C SER A 37 20.95 -0.65 2.50
N ASP A 38 20.46 0.59 2.44
CA ASP A 38 21.24 1.77 2.13
C ASP A 38 20.77 2.99 2.93
N VAL A 39 21.59 3.43 3.89
CA VAL A 39 21.27 4.52 4.82
C VAL A 39 21.51 5.89 4.18
N ASP A 40 22.40 5.98 3.18
CA ASP A 40 22.77 7.26 2.56
C ASP A 40 21.65 7.80 1.66
N SER A 41 20.71 6.94 1.23
CA SER A 41 19.56 7.30 0.39
C SER A 41 18.24 7.45 1.18
N PHE A 42 18.30 7.49 2.52
CA PHE A 42 17.11 7.47 3.38
C PHE A 42 16.06 8.55 3.06
N ASP A 43 16.48 9.81 2.86
CA ASP A 43 15.55 10.93 2.62
C ASP A 43 14.82 10.80 1.28
N GLU A 44 15.55 10.37 0.23
CA GLU A 44 14.98 10.13 -1.09
C GLU A 44 13.99 8.96 -1.04
N VAL A 45 14.41 7.84 -0.45
CA VAL A 45 13.58 6.64 -0.30
C VAL A 45 12.32 6.95 0.53
N SER A 46 12.45 7.73 1.59
CA SER A 46 11.30 8.14 2.43
C SER A 46 10.29 8.99 1.66
N SER A 47 10.78 9.92 0.83
CA SER A 47 9.94 10.74 -0.03
C SER A 47 9.21 9.89 -1.08
N GLU A 48 9.90 8.92 -1.67
CA GLU A 48 9.29 7.99 -2.62
C GLU A 48 8.25 7.08 -1.97
N ILE A 49 8.52 6.59 -0.75
CA ILE A 49 7.57 5.79 0.04
C ILE A 49 6.29 6.59 0.27
N SER A 50 6.41 7.83 0.77
CA SER A 50 5.26 8.69 1.07
C SER A 50 4.39 8.93 -0.17
N SER A 51 5.01 9.28 -1.31
CA SER A 51 4.30 9.47 -2.58
C SER A 51 3.63 8.19 -3.07
N THR A 52 4.33 7.06 -2.96
CA THR A 52 3.79 5.75 -3.38
C THR A 52 2.61 5.33 -2.50
N VAL A 53 2.69 5.52 -1.19
CA VAL A 53 1.60 5.25 -0.24
C VAL A 53 0.39 6.13 -0.55
N SER A 54 0.58 7.44 -0.72
CA SER A 54 -0.51 8.37 -1.02
C SER A 54 -1.26 7.97 -2.30
N ASN A 55 -0.53 7.68 -3.38
CA ASN A 55 -1.13 7.22 -4.63
C ASN A 55 -1.82 5.86 -4.48
N LEU A 56 -1.21 4.92 -3.77
CA LEU A 56 -1.80 3.62 -3.51
C LEU A 56 -3.14 3.75 -2.77
N LEU A 57 -3.16 4.48 -1.65
CA LEU A 57 -4.37 4.64 -0.84
C LEU A 57 -5.47 5.37 -1.62
N LYS A 58 -5.12 6.45 -2.33
CA LYS A 58 -6.06 7.23 -3.15
C LYS A 58 -6.76 6.41 -4.23
N HIS A 59 -6.06 5.45 -4.83
CA HIS A 59 -6.58 4.66 -5.95
C HIS A 59 -7.12 3.28 -5.55
N ALA A 60 -6.66 2.73 -4.43
CA ALA A 60 -7.05 1.39 -4.00
C ALA A 60 -8.15 1.39 -2.95
N VAL A 61 -8.34 2.47 -2.18
CA VAL A 61 -9.16 2.43 -0.96
C VAL A 61 -10.23 3.52 -0.94
N SER A 62 -11.43 3.16 -0.48
CA SER A 62 -12.51 4.10 -0.22
C SER A 62 -13.33 3.68 1.01
N PRO A 63 -13.69 4.60 1.93
CA PRO A 63 -13.42 6.05 1.92
C PRO A 63 -11.93 6.37 2.18
N GLU A 64 -11.59 7.66 2.23
CA GLU A 64 -10.25 8.12 2.59
C GLU A 64 -9.79 7.51 3.90
N VAL A 65 -8.54 7.03 3.91
CA VAL A 65 -7.95 6.31 5.03
C VAL A 65 -7.56 7.29 6.11
N LYS A 66 -7.94 6.98 7.35
CA LYS A 66 -7.53 7.77 8.52
C LYS A 66 -6.09 7.45 8.89
N GLU A 67 -5.35 8.44 9.39
CA GLU A 67 -3.92 8.30 9.74
C GLU A 67 -3.68 7.08 10.66
N ASP A 68 -4.49 6.93 11.71
CA ASP A 68 -4.41 5.79 12.65
C ASP A 68 -4.64 4.41 11.99
N ASP A 69 -5.26 4.38 10.80
CA ASP A 69 -5.58 3.16 10.06
C ASP A 69 -4.58 2.89 8.91
N MET A 70 -3.69 3.85 8.59
CA MET A 70 -2.83 3.78 7.41
C MET A 70 -1.99 2.51 7.40
N ASP A 71 -1.28 2.22 8.49
CA ASP A 71 -0.42 1.05 8.57
C ASP A 71 -1.21 -0.26 8.38
N GLY A 72 -2.36 -0.36 9.04
CA GLY A 72 -3.23 -1.54 8.95
C GLY A 72 -3.77 -1.73 7.52
N VAL A 73 -4.17 -0.65 6.86
CA VAL A 73 -4.67 -0.69 5.48
C VAL A 73 -3.54 -1.05 4.50
N ILE A 74 -2.36 -0.43 4.63
CA ILE A 74 -1.18 -0.73 3.80
C ILE A 74 -0.80 -2.20 3.92
N GLN A 75 -0.76 -2.74 5.14
CA GLN A 75 -0.46 -4.16 5.36
C GLN A 75 -1.45 -5.09 4.67
N GLN A 76 -2.76 -4.78 4.70
CA GLN A 76 -3.77 -5.58 4.02
C GLN A 76 -3.63 -5.50 2.49
N LEU A 77 -3.37 -4.31 1.95
CA LEU A 77 -3.13 -4.10 0.51
C LEU A 77 -1.94 -4.92 0.01
N LEU A 78 -0.82 -4.90 0.73
CA LEU A 78 0.37 -5.67 0.36
C LEU A 78 0.09 -7.18 0.43
N LYS A 79 -0.62 -7.68 1.46
CA LYS A 79 -1.04 -9.09 1.55
C LYS A 79 -1.94 -9.50 0.38
N MET A 80 -2.88 -8.64 -0.01
CA MET A 80 -3.77 -8.87 -1.15
C MET A 80 -3.00 -8.90 -2.47
N TYR A 81 -2.07 -7.97 -2.67
CA TYR A 81 -1.16 -7.98 -3.81
C TYR A 81 -0.37 -9.28 -3.88
N GLU A 82 0.22 -9.75 -2.78
CA GLU A 82 0.98 -11.01 -2.76
C GLU A 82 0.13 -12.23 -3.07
N LYS A 83 -1.11 -12.28 -2.58
CA LYS A 83 -2.07 -13.34 -2.93
C LYS A 83 -2.44 -13.31 -4.42
N ALA A 84 -2.58 -12.11 -4.98
CA ALA A 84 -2.88 -11.93 -6.40
C ALA A 84 -1.70 -12.28 -7.30
N ALA A 85 -0.46 -12.00 -6.88
CA ALA A 85 0.76 -12.26 -7.65
C ALA A 85 1.21 -13.73 -7.65
N LYS A 86 0.69 -14.54 -6.72
CA LYS A 86 0.97 -15.99 -6.62
C LYS A 86 -0.02 -16.87 -7.40
N LYS A 87 -1.05 -16.27 -8.00
CA LYS A 87 -2.02 -16.95 -8.88
C LYS A 87 -1.65 -16.75 -10.33
#